data_AF-A0A182VWJ9-F1
#
_entry.id   AF-A0A182VWJ9-F1
#
_cell.length_a   1.000
_cell.length_b   1.000
_cell.length_c   1.000
_cell.angle_alpha   90.00
_cell.angle_beta   90.00
_cell.angle_gamma   90.00
#
_symmetry.space_group_name_H-M   'P 1'
#
loop_
_entity.id
_entity.type
_entity.pdbx_description
1 polymer ?
#
loop_
_entity_poly.entity_id
_entity_poly.type
_entity_poly.pdbx_seq_one_letter_code
_entity_poly.pdbx_strand_id
1 'polypeptide(L)'
;MNILVVTFTVAVVLTVYIVLSAAFEIPDRYKKPAKMLHDICVAESGASEELLRQCLDGTVHDDPAVKCYIHCLFDKIDVIEEDTGRILLDRLLYIIPDDVKEAVNHLTRECSHIVTPDKCDTAYETVKCYFNAHDEVIKFCHLLVLE
;
A
#
# COMPACT_ATOMS: atom_id res chain seq x y z
N MET A 1 -11.89 -38.21 25.87
CA MET A 1 -10.64 -38.09 25.09
C MET A 1 -10.91 -37.65 23.66
N ASN A 2 -11.73 -38.36 22.89
CA ASN A 2 -11.96 -38.05 21.46
C ASN A 2 -12.62 -36.68 21.19
N ILE A 3 -13.59 -36.25 22.01
CA ILE A 3 -14.29 -34.97 21.80
C ILE A 3 -13.34 -33.78 21.92
N LEU A 4 -12.45 -33.78 22.94
CA LEU A 4 -11.47 -32.72 23.17
C LEU A 4 -10.44 -32.62 22.04
N VAL A 5 -10.01 -33.77 21.51
CA VAL A 5 -9.07 -33.85 20.39
C VAL A 5 -9.70 -33.29 19.11
N VAL A 6 -10.97 -33.65 18.83
CA VAL A 6 -11.69 -33.17 17.64
C VAL A 6 -11.88 -31.65 17.69
N THR A 7 -12.26 -31.09 18.84
CA THR A 7 -12.41 -29.63 18.99
C THR A 7 -11.09 -28.89 18.79
N PHE A 8 -9.98 -29.44 19.28
CA PHE A 8 -8.66 -28.85 19.12
C PHE A 8 -8.19 -28.90 17.66
N THR A 9 -8.41 -30.02 16.97
CA THR A 9 -8.07 -30.15 15.54
C THR A 9 -8.88 -29.20 14.65
N VAL A 10 -10.18 -29.01 14.94
CA VAL A 10 -11.04 -28.09 14.19
C VAL A 10 -10.60 -26.64 14.41
N ALA A 11 -10.28 -26.26 15.65
CA ALA A 11 -9.77 -24.92 15.96
C ALA A 11 -8.45 -24.63 15.23
N VAL A 12 -7.50 -25.58 15.25
CA VAL A 12 -6.21 -25.43 14.54
C VAL A 12 -6.42 -25.31 13.04
N VAL A 13 -7.26 -26.16 12.44
CA VAL A 13 -7.56 -26.09 11.00
C VAL A 13 -8.24 -24.78 10.62
N LEU A 14 -9.19 -24.30 11.42
CA LEU A 14 -9.84 -23.00 11.20
C LEU A 14 -8.85 -21.84 11.31
N THR A 15 -7.98 -21.84 12.33
CA THR A 15 -6.94 -20.80 12.46
C THR A 15 -5.94 -20.84 11.30
N VAL A 16 -5.53 -22.03 10.86
CA VAL A 16 -4.62 -22.20 9.71
C VAL A 16 -5.30 -21.73 8.42
N TYR A 17 -6.59 -22.01 8.25
CA TYR A 17 -7.35 -21.56 7.09
C TYR A 17 -7.50 -20.03 7.05
N ILE A 18 -7.76 -19.39 8.20
CA ILE A 18 -7.82 -17.93 8.33
C ILE A 18 -6.46 -17.28 8.03
N VAL A 19 -5.37 -17.87 8.53
CA VAL A 19 -4.00 -17.40 8.27
C VAL A 19 -3.63 -17.53 6.79
N LEU A 20 -4.01 -18.64 6.15
CA LEU A 20 -3.77 -18.87 4.72
C LEU A 20 -4.57 -17.92 3.83
N SER A 21 -5.80 -17.55 4.20
CA SER A 21 -6.59 -16.58 3.45
C SER A 21 -6.08 -15.14 3.54
N ALA A 22 -5.22 -14.84 4.51
CA ALA A 22 -4.71 -13.49 4.78
C ALA A 22 -3.36 -13.18 4.09
N ALA A 23 -2.82 -14.12 3.32
CA ALA A 23 -1.53 -13.92 2.64
C ALA A 23 -1.74 -13.53 1.17
N PHE A 24 -2.19 -12.29 0.90
CA PHE A 24 -2.00 -11.73 -0.44
C PHE A 24 -0.50 -11.53 -0.69
N GLU A 25 0.10 -12.33 -1.56
CA GLU A 25 1.49 -12.16 -2.02
C GLU A 25 1.50 -11.35 -3.30
N ILE A 26 2.29 -10.28 -3.35
CA ILE A 26 2.46 -9.49 -4.57
C ILE A 26 3.23 -10.33 -5.61
N PRO A 27 2.63 -10.63 -6.78
CA PRO A 27 3.30 -11.47 -7.77
C PRO A 27 4.64 -10.89 -8.25
N ASP A 28 5.65 -11.76 -8.48
CA ASP A 28 7.02 -11.36 -8.87
C ASP A 28 7.07 -10.42 -10.09
N ARG A 29 6.08 -10.50 -10.99
CA ARG A 29 5.97 -9.64 -12.18
C ARG A 29 5.88 -8.14 -11.83
N TYR A 30 5.51 -7.77 -10.61
CA TYR A 30 5.41 -6.38 -10.16
C TYR A 30 6.72 -5.84 -9.57
N LYS A 31 7.67 -6.70 -9.19
CA LYS A 31 8.93 -6.29 -8.54
C LYS A 31 9.77 -5.38 -9.41
N LYS A 32 10.02 -5.79 -10.67
CA LYS A 32 10.84 -5.00 -11.60
C LYS A 32 10.19 -3.64 -11.95
N PRO A 33 8.90 -3.55 -12.31
CA PRO A 33 8.23 -2.27 -12.48
C PRO A 33 8.25 -1.39 -11.22
N ALA A 34 8.02 -1.98 -10.03
CA ALA A 34 8.04 -1.25 -8.77
C ALA A 34 9.42 -0.68 -8.47
N LYS A 35 10.49 -1.46 -8.69
CA LYS A 35 11.87 -0.99 -8.57
C LYS A 35 12.16 0.18 -9.49
N MET A 36 11.80 0.06 -10.78
CA MET A 36 11.99 1.15 -11.75
C MET A 36 11.23 2.41 -11.34
N LEU A 37 10.00 2.25 -10.85
CA LEU A 37 9.18 3.34 -10.37
C LEU A 37 9.79 4.00 -9.12
N HIS A 38 10.29 3.19 -8.19
CA HIS A 38 11.02 3.66 -7.01
C HIS A 38 12.26 4.47 -7.42
N ASP A 39 13.12 3.94 -8.29
CA ASP A 39 14.35 4.61 -8.75
C ASP A 39 14.05 5.99 -9.39
N ILE A 40 13.00 6.05 -10.24
CA ILE A 40 12.55 7.30 -10.87
C ILE A 40 12.12 8.30 -9.80
N CYS A 41 11.28 7.88 -8.86
CA CYS A 41 10.73 8.80 -7.86
C CYS A 41 11.74 9.22 -6.80
N VAL A 42 12.72 8.39 -6.46
CA VAL A 42 13.87 8.80 -5.62
C VAL A 42 14.67 9.89 -6.34
N ALA A 43 14.96 9.70 -7.63
CA ALA A 43 15.71 10.69 -8.42
C ALA A 43 14.95 12.02 -8.59
N GLU A 44 13.64 12.00 -8.79
CA GLU A 44 12.82 13.21 -8.96
C GLU A 44 12.59 13.97 -7.65
N SER A 45 12.37 13.26 -6.54
CA SER A 45 12.05 13.87 -5.25
C SER A 45 13.28 14.23 -4.41
N GLY A 46 14.39 13.51 -4.59
CA GLY A 46 15.56 13.58 -3.72
C GLY A 46 15.37 12.90 -2.36
N ALA A 47 14.34 12.04 -2.21
CA ALA A 47 14.08 11.36 -0.95
C ALA A 47 15.24 10.42 -0.56
N SER A 48 15.55 10.39 0.73
CA SER A 48 16.55 9.47 1.28
C SER A 48 15.97 8.06 1.42
N GLU A 49 16.70 7.07 0.92
CA GLU A 49 16.45 5.64 1.14
C GLU A 49 16.24 5.28 2.62
N GLU A 50 17.00 5.92 3.51
CA GLU A 50 16.91 5.70 4.96
C GLU A 50 15.55 6.12 5.51
N LEU A 51 15.03 7.25 5.05
CA LEU A 51 13.73 7.76 5.47
C LEU A 51 12.58 6.95 4.84
N LEU A 52 12.73 6.54 3.57
CA LEU A 52 11.76 5.69 2.89
C LEU A 52 11.63 4.33 3.57
N ARG A 53 12.72 3.72 4.03
CA ARG A 53 12.70 2.41 4.72
C ARG A 53 11.89 2.39 6.02
N GLN A 54 11.59 3.52 6.62
CA GLN A 54 10.78 3.57 7.85
C GLN A 54 9.35 3.08 7.65
N CYS A 55 8.85 3.04 6.41
CA CYS A 55 7.53 2.47 6.13
C CYS A 55 7.47 0.96 6.42
N LEU A 56 8.62 0.27 6.52
CA LEU A 56 8.70 -1.15 6.88
C LEU A 56 8.26 -1.41 8.33
N ASP A 57 8.30 -0.37 9.17
CA ASP A 57 7.81 -0.40 10.55
C ASP A 57 6.40 0.23 10.65
N GLY A 58 5.73 0.43 9.51
CA GLY A 58 4.41 1.06 9.44
C GLY A 58 4.43 2.60 9.56
N THR A 59 5.62 3.22 9.53
CA THR A 59 5.76 4.67 9.72
C THR A 59 6.06 5.39 8.40
N VAL A 60 5.23 6.35 8.02
CA VAL A 60 5.49 7.22 6.84
C VAL A 60 6.15 8.50 7.33
N HIS A 61 7.44 8.69 7.02
CA HIS A 61 8.19 9.89 7.42
C HIS A 61 7.61 11.16 6.79
N ASP A 62 7.59 12.26 7.53
CA ASP A 62 7.02 13.56 7.12
C ASP A 62 8.01 14.47 6.37
N ASP A 63 9.14 13.93 5.91
CA ASP A 63 10.16 14.72 5.22
C ASP A 63 9.61 15.21 3.88
N PRO A 64 9.82 16.48 3.48
CA PRO A 64 9.25 17.03 2.25
C PRO A 64 9.58 16.20 0.99
N ALA A 65 10.79 15.65 0.91
CA ALA A 65 11.19 14.82 -0.22
C ALA A 65 10.46 13.46 -0.19
N VAL A 66 10.25 12.87 0.99
CA VAL A 66 9.45 11.63 1.15
C VAL A 66 7.99 11.87 0.74
N LYS A 67 7.40 12.99 1.11
CA LYS A 67 6.03 13.34 0.69
C LYS A 67 5.92 13.45 -0.83
N CYS A 68 6.88 14.13 -1.46
CA CYS A 68 6.89 14.28 -2.92
C CYS A 68 7.29 12.99 -3.65
N TYR A 69 8.06 12.10 -3.04
CA TYR A 69 8.28 10.74 -3.52
C TYR A 69 6.95 9.99 -3.64
N ILE A 70 6.11 10.03 -2.60
CA ILE A 70 4.79 9.38 -2.62
C ILE A 70 3.89 9.98 -3.70
N HIS A 71 3.88 11.31 -3.84
CA HIS A 71 3.17 11.95 -4.94
C HIS A 71 3.65 11.47 -6.32
N CYS A 72 4.97 11.41 -6.54
CA CYS A 72 5.54 10.89 -7.79
C CYS A 72 5.06 9.47 -8.08
N LEU A 73 5.02 8.57 -7.08
CA LEU A 73 4.52 7.21 -7.29
C LEU A 73 3.11 7.20 -7.85
N PHE A 74 2.21 8.01 -7.29
CA PHE A 74 0.82 8.13 -7.75
C PHE A 74 0.70 8.81 -9.11
N ASP A 75 1.54 9.80 -9.38
CA ASP A 75 1.59 10.49 -10.68
C ASP A 75 1.99 9.53 -11.81
N LYS A 76 3.06 8.75 -11.63
CA LYS A 76 3.56 7.82 -12.67
C LYS A 76 2.58 6.68 -12.99
N ILE A 77 1.69 6.34 -12.07
CA ILE A 77 0.64 5.32 -12.28
C ILE A 77 -0.72 5.94 -12.64
N ASP A 78 -0.77 7.25 -12.87
CA ASP A 78 -1.93 8.00 -13.37
C ASP A 78 -3.19 7.90 -12.48
N VAL A 79 -2.98 7.92 -11.15
CA VAL A 79 -4.08 7.88 -10.16
C VAL A 79 -4.34 9.22 -9.50
N ILE A 80 -3.80 10.32 -10.03
CA ILE A 80 -4.06 11.66 -9.49
C ILE A 80 -5.17 12.35 -10.31
N GLU A 81 -6.14 12.92 -9.61
CA GLU A 81 -7.12 13.83 -10.18
C GLU A 81 -6.46 15.18 -10.49
N GLU A 82 -6.44 15.60 -11.77
CA GLU A 82 -5.65 16.74 -12.25
C GLU A 82 -5.99 18.07 -11.53
N ASP A 83 -7.28 18.33 -11.34
CA ASP A 83 -7.80 19.59 -10.78
C ASP A 83 -7.54 19.73 -9.28
N THR A 84 -7.64 18.64 -8.52
CA THR A 84 -7.67 18.66 -7.05
C THR A 84 -6.42 18.07 -6.41
N GLY A 85 -5.66 17.25 -7.14
CA GLY A 85 -4.57 16.44 -6.57
C GLY A 85 -5.05 15.21 -5.78
N ARG A 86 -6.35 14.91 -5.78
CA ARG A 86 -6.96 13.78 -5.07
C ARG A 86 -6.49 12.45 -5.64
N ILE A 87 -6.22 11.49 -4.76
CA ILE A 87 -5.79 10.15 -5.18
C ILE A 87 -7.01 9.27 -5.48
N LEU A 88 -7.05 8.71 -6.69
CA LEU A 88 -8.11 7.90 -7.27
C LEU A 88 -7.64 6.45 -7.45
N LEU A 89 -7.46 5.76 -6.32
CA LEU A 89 -6.94 4.39 -6.31
C LEU A 89 -7.85 3.39 -7.05
N ASP A 90 -9.13 3.71 -7.17
CA ASP A 90 -10.12 2.95 -7.93
C ASP A 90 -9.83 2.88 -9.44
N ARG A 91 -9.05 3.81 -10.00
CA ARG A 91 -8.56 3.71 -11.38
C ARG A 91 -7.73 2.44 -11.62
N LEU A 92 -7.14 1.86 -10.58
CA LEU A 92 -6.35 0.63 -10.67
C LEU A 92 -7.20 -0.65 -10.72
N LEU A 93 -8.51 -0.59 -10.46
CA LEU A 93 -9.40 -1.78 -10.36
C LEU A 93 -9.39 -2.67 -11.61
N TYR A 94 -9.08 -2.12 -12.79
CA TYR A 94 -9.01 -2.88 -14.04
C TYR A 94 -7.66 -3.60 -14.25
N ILE A 95 -6.64 -3.27 -13.45
CA ILE A 95 -5.26 -3.71 -13.64
C ILE A 95 -4.80 -4.62 -12.50
N ILE A 96 -5.39 -4.46 -11.31
CA ILE A 96 -5.06 -5.26 -10.12
C ILE A 96 -5.81 -6.61 -10.13
N PRO A 97 -5.22 -7.66 -9.54
CA PRO A 97 -5.91 -8.94 -9.38
C PRO A 97 -7.08 -8.86 -8.38
N ASP A 98 -8.01 -9.81 -8.48
CA ASP A 98 -9.31 -9.77 -7.79
C ASP A 98 -9.20 -9.75 -6.25
N ASP A 99 -8.17 -10.40 -5.73
CA ASP A 99 -7.80 -10.43 -4.32
C ASP A 99 -7.43 -9.04 -3.75
N VAL A 100 -6.97 -8.11 -4.59
CA VAL A 100 -6.62 -6.74 -4.17
C VAL A 100 -7.81 -5.78 -4.30
N LYS A 101 -8.84 -6.15 -5.09
CA LYS A 101 -9.98 -5.26 -5.35
C LYS A 101 -10.75 -4.91 -4.09
N GLU A 102 -10.90 -5.85 -3.15
CA GLU A 102 -11.57 -5.57 -1.88
C GLU A 102 -10.80 -4.55 -1.05
N ALA A 103 -9.47 -4.72 -0.93
CA ALA A 103 -8.59 -3.78 -0.25
C ALA A 103 -8.64 -2.40 -0.91
N VAL A 104 -8.53 -2.31 -2.24
CA VAL A 104 -8.63 -1.02 -2.96
C VAL A 104 -9.99 -0.36 -2.76
N ASN A 105 -11.09 -1.11 -2.85
CA ASN A 105 -12.42 -0.55 -2.58
C ASN A 105 -12.55 -0.04 -1.15
N HIS A 106 -11.99 -0.76 -0.17
CA HIS A 106 -11.95 -0.32 1.23
C HIS A 106 -11.15 0.98 1.38
N LEU A 107 -9.92 1.01 0.88
CA LEU A 107 -9.05 2.19 0.92
C LEU A 107 -9.67 3.40 0.23
N THR A 108 -10.32 3.20 -0.93
CA THR A 108 -11.02 4.27 -1.64
C THR A 108 -12.18 4.82 -0.80
N ARG A 109 -12.98 3.97 -0.15
CA ARG A 109 -14.08 4.44 0.72
C ARG A 109 -13.55 5.25 1.90
N GLU A 110 -12.50 4.76 2.55
CA GLU A 110 -11.99 5.37 3.78
C GLU A 110 -11.17 6.65 3.51
N CYS A 111 -10.40 6.71 2.42
CA CYS A 111 -9.33 7.72 2.28
C CYS A 111 -9.44 8.62 1.04
N SER A 112 -10.31 8.33 0.06
CA SER A 112 -10.36 9.10 -1.21
C SER A 112 -10.87 10.54 -1.08
N HIS A 113 -11.30 10.96 0.11
CA HIS A 113 -11.79 12.31 0.40
C HIS A 113 -10.67 13.30 0.74
N ILE A 114 -9.43 12.83 0.89
CA ILE A 114 -8.30 13.65 1.33
C ILE A 114 -7.81 14.54 0.19
N VAL A 115 -7.83 15.85 0.45
CA VAL A 115 -7.29 16.90 -0.43
C VAL A 115 -6.69 18.00 0.45
N THR A 116 -5.47 18.43 0.13
CA THR A 116 -4.82 19.56 0.80
C THR A 116 -4.36 20.58 -0.27
N PRO A 117 -3.94 21.81 0.12
CA PRO A 117 -3.46 22.79 -0.85
C PRO A 117 -2.18 22.37 -1.60
N ASP A 118 -1.40 21.44 -1.03
CA ASP A 118 -0.17 20.93 -1.62
C ASP A 118 -0.35 19.48 -2.12
N LYS A 119 0.19 19.18 -3.30
CA LYS A 119 0.00 17.85 -3.91
C LYS A 119 0.82 16.76 -3.21
N CYS A 120 2.02 17.10 -2.69
CA CYS A 120 2.83 16.17 -1.92
C CYS A 120 2.19 15.86 -0.57
N ASP A 121 1.67 16.88 0.12
CA ASP A 121 0.92 16.70 1.38
C ASP A 121 -0.35 15.87 1.17
N THR A 122 -1.07 16.07 0.06
CA THR A 122 -2.26 15.26 -0.26
C THR A 122 -1.92 13.78 -0.42
N ALA A 123 -0.84 13.47 -1.15
CA ALA A 123 -0.36 12.11 -1.33
C ALA A 123 0.09 11.48 0.00
N TYR A 124 0.83 12.24 0.82
CA TYR A 124 1.31 11.83 2.13
C TYR A 124 0.17 11.50 3.11
N GLU A 125 -0.80 12.40 3.27
CA GLU A 125 -1.93 12.17 4.18
C GLU A 125 -2.81 11.02 3.69
N THR A 126 -2.94 10.85 2.37
CA THR A 126 -3.64 9.70 1.80
C THR A 126 -2.95 8.38 2.14
N VAL A 127 -1.62 8.28 1.98
CA VAL A 127 -0.90 7.03 2.34
C VAL A 127 -0.94 6.78 3.83
N LYS A 128 -0.85 7.80 4.69
CA LYS A 128 -1.06 7.61 6.13
C LYS A 128 -2.43 7.04 6.45
N CYS A 129 -3.47 7.53 5.77
CA CYS A 129 -4.80 6.95 5.89
C CYS A 129 -4.81 5.48 5.46
N TYR A 130 -4.15 5.13 4.34
CA TYR A 130 -4.05 3.73 3.89
C TYR A 130 -3.38 2.81 4.92
N PHE A 131 -2.24 3.23 5.50
CA PHE A 131 -1.54 2.46 6.53
C PHE A 131 -2.40 2.24 7.79
N ASN A 132 -3.26 3.19 8.14
CA ASN A 132 -4.19 3.04 9.27
C ASN A 132 -5.44 2.21 8.93
N ALA A 133 -5.87 2.20 7.67
CA ALA A 133 -7.12 1.58 7.25
C ALA A 133 -6.97 0.10 6.90
N HIS A 134 -5.77 -0.36 6.51
CA HIS A 134 -5.56 -1.73 6.04
C HIS A 134 -4.11 -2.22 6.22
N ASP A 135 -3.91 -3.23 7.07
CA ASP A 135 -2.58 -3.74 7.46
C ASP A 135 -1.73 -4.23 6.27
N GLU A 136 -2.36 -4.73 5.21
CA GLU A 136 -1.61 -5.23 4.04
C GLU A 136 -0.93 -4.14 3.20
N VAL A 137 -1.22 -2.85 3.45
CA VAL A 137 -0.58 -1.73 2.73
C VAL A 137 0.93 -1.75 2.91
N ILE A 138 1.42 -2.26 4.06
CA ILE A 138 2.85 -2.41 4.33
C ILE A 138 3.57 -3.26 3.26
N LYS A 139 2.88 -4.20 2.61
CA LYS A 139 3.46 -5.04 1.55
C LYS A 139 3.94 -4.22 0.35
N PHE A 140 3.30 -3.07 0.06
CA PHE A 140 3.77 -2.16 -0.97
C PHE A 140 5.06 -1.44 -0.57
N CYS A 141 5.24 -1.14 0.71
CA CYS A 141 6.52 -0.63 1.20
C CYS A 141 7.64 -1.65 0.95
N HIS A 142 7.43 -2.91 1.34
CA HIS A 142 8.39 -4.00 1.07
C HIS A 142 8.74 -4.09 -0.42
N LEU A 143 7.72 -4.08 -1.29
CA LEU A 143 7.91 -4.14 -2.74
C LEU A 143 8.76 -2.99 -3.27
N LEU A 144 8.59 -1.77 -2.75
CA LEU A 144 9.27 -0.57 -3.26
C LEU A 144 10.69 -0.41 -2.71
N VAL A 145 10.96 -0.78 -1.45
CA VAL A 145 12.23 -0.43 -0.76
C VAL A 145 13.17 -1.62 -0.51
N LEU A 146 12.69 -2.87 -0.67
CA LEU A 146 13.49 -4.07 -0.42
C LEU A 146 13.76 -4.93 -1.66
N GLU A 147 12.91 -4.86 -2.69
CA GLU A 147 13.01 -5.71 -3.90
C GLU A 147 13.60 -4.96 -5.11
#